data_AF-A0A5N5PWC7-F1
#
_entry.id   AF-A0A5N5PWC7-F1
#
_cell.length_a   1.000
_cell.length_b   1.000
_cell.length_c   1.000
_cell.angle_alpha   90.00
_cell.angle_beta   90.00
_cell.angle_gamma   90.00
#
_symmetry.space_group_name_H-M   'P 1'
#
loop_
_entity.id
_entity.type
_entity.pdbx_description
1 polymer ?
#
loop_
_entity_poly.entity_id
_entity_poly.type
_entity_poly.pdbx_seq_one_letter_code
_entity_poly.pdbx_strand_id
1 'polypeptide(L)'
;MLIPFSQHVRNETKNELERLLKLHEDHTAYLANDEVTTVRKNLEARGVEVDPVLIKDTWHQLYRRHFLQKALFHCNLCRRGFHYYQRHFVDSELECNDVVLFWRIQRMLGITANTLRQQLTNTEVRRLEKNVKEVLEDFGRTARRKCS
;
A
#
# COMPACT_ATOMS: atom_id res chain seq x y z
N MET A 1 -37.59 -31.39 1.07
CA MET A 1 -37.38 -29.97 0.75
C MET A 1 -36.80 -29.91 -0.66
N LEU A 2 -37.64 -29.64 -1.67
CA LEU A 2 -37.21 -29.61 -3.06
C LEU A 2 -36.45 -28.31 -3.30
N ILE A 3 -35.13 -28.38 -3.44
CA ILE A 3 -34.38 -27.28 -4.04
C ILE A 3 -34.94 -27.14 -5.46
N PRO A 4 -35.49 -25.98 -5.86
CA PRO A 4 -35.97 -25.79 -7.22
C PRO A 4 -34.84 -26.14 -8.19
N PHE A 5 -35.10 -26.90 -9.25
CA PHE A 5 -34.09 -27.35 -10.23
C PHE A 5 -33.12 -26.22 -10.64
N SER A 6 -33.64 -25.00 -10.82
CA SER A 6 -32.87 -23.77 -11.07
C SER A 6 -31.85 -23.39 -9.98
N GLN A 7 -32.19 -23.56 -8.70
CA GLN A 7 -31.28 -23.32 -7.58
C GLN A 7 -30.17 -24.37 -7.49
N HIS A 8 -30.45 -25.63 -7.83
CA HIS A 8 -29.42 -26.67 -7.89
C HIS A 8 -28.38 -26.36 -8.97
N VAL A 9 -28.83 -26.03 -10.20
CA VAL A 9 -27.95 -25.64 -11.31
C VAL A 9 -27.09 -24.42 -10.95
N ARG A 10 -27.69 -23.38 -10.34
CA ARG A 10 -26.95 -22.19 -9.89
C ARG A 10 -25.89 -22.50 -8.84
N ASN A 11 -26.22 -23.35 -7.86
CA ASN A 11 -25.28 -23.76 -6.82
C ASN A 11 -24.12 -24.56 -7.40
N GLU A 12 -24.39 -25.50 -8.31
CA GLU A 12 -23.33 -26.30 -8.93
C GLU A 12 -22.43 -25.47 -9.83
N THR A 13 -23.01 -24.56 -10.62
CA THR A 13 -22.26 -23.60 -11.44
C THR A 13 -21.37 -22.73 -10.57
N LYS A 14 -21.93 -22.16 -9.49
CA LYS A 14 -21.19 -21.36 -8.52
C LYS A 14 -20.03 -22.15 -7.90
N ASN A 15 -20.27 -23.38 -7.45
CA ASN A 15 -19.27 -24.22 -6.80
C ASN A 15 -18.10 -24.56 -7.73
N GLU A 16 -18.38 -24.84 -9.01
CA GLU A 16 -17.35 -25.09 -10.02
C GLU A 16 -16.51 -23.83 -10.28
N LEU A 17 -17.17 -22.69 -10.46
CA LEU A 17 -16.49 -21.41 -10.68
C LEU A 17 -15.69 -20.93 -9.46
N GLU A 18 -16.17 -21.21 -8.23
CA GLU A 18 -15.42 -20.92 -7.01
C GLU A 18 -14.16 -21.79 -6.89
N ARG A 19 -14.16 -23.02 -7.41
CA ARG A 19 -12.95 -23.84 -7.49
C ARG A 19 -11.96 -23.27 -8.50
N LEU A 20 -12.44 -22.86 -9.68
CA LEU A 20 -11.60 -22.21 -10.70
C LEU A 20 -10.92 -20.96 -10.13
N LEU A 21 -11.69 -20.10 -9.45
CA LEU A 21 -11.16 -18.87 -8.84
C LEU A 21 -10.16 -19.14 -7.71
N LYS A 22 -10.31 -20.23 -6.96
CA LYS A 22 -9.32 -20.64 -5.94
C LYS A 22 -8.01 -21.15 -6.53
N LEU A 23 -8.07 -21.78 -7.70
CA LEU A 23 -6.88 -22.25 -8.42
C LEU A 23 -6.14 -21.09 -9.10
N HIS A 24 -6.90 -20.07 -9.54
CA HIS A 24 -6.38 -18.90 -10.24
C HIS A 24 -6.82 -17.61 -9.54
N GLU A 25 -6.16 -17.23 -8.45
CA GLU A 25 -6.51 -16.03 -7.67
C GLU A 25 -6.29 -14.70 -8.45
N ASP A 26 -5.43 -14.70 -9.46
CA ASP A 26 -5.16 -13.54 -10.31
C ASP A 26 -5.91 -13.59 -11.65
N HIS A 27 -6.99 -14.38 -11.71
CA HIS A 27 -7.83 -14.44 -12.89
C HIS A 27 -8.43 -13.07 -13.25
N THR A 28 -8.77 -12.88 -14.51
CA THR A 28 -9.44 -11.66 -14.98
C THR A 28 -10.96 -11.70 -14.78
N ALA A 29 -11.62 -10.57 -14.95
CA ALA A 29 -13.08 -10.45 -14.84
C ALA A 29 -13.88 -11.24 -15.90
N TYR A 30 -13.21 -11.75 -16.94
CA TYR A 30 -13.84 -12.42 -18.07
C TYR A 30 -13.25 -13.83 -18.23
N LEU A 31 -14.13 -14.81 -18.44
CA LEU A 31 -13.72 -16.15 -18.84
C LEU A 31 -13.47 -16.18 -20.35
N ALA A 32 -12.39 -16.83 -20.75
CA ALA A 32 -12.14 -17.18 -22.14
C ALA A 32 -13.16 -18.24 -22.62
N ASN A 33 -13.37 -18.33 -23.94
CA ASN A 33 -14.42 -19.19 -24.50
C ASN A 33 -14.15 -20.69 -24.26
N ASP A 34 -12.89 -21.09 -24.22
CA ASP A 34 -12.43 -22.43 -23.86
C ASP A 34 -12.66 -22.75 -22.39
N GLU A 35 -12.47 -21.78 -21.49
CA GLU A 35 -12.79 -21.92 -20.06
C GLU A 35 -14.29 -22.10 -19.84
N VAL A 36 -15.13 -21.30 -20.51
CA VAL A 36 -16.59 -21.46 -20.48
C VAL A 36 -16.99 -22.84 -21.00
N THR A 37 -16.37 -23.31 -22.08
CA THR A 37 -16.63 -24.64 -22.63
C THR A 37 -16.23 -25.74 -21.67
N THR A 38 -15.10 -25.58 -20.98
CA THR A 38 -14.58 -26.54 -20.00
C THR A 38 -15.49 -26.62 -18.77
N VAL A 39 -15.86 -25.47 -18.20
CA VAL A 39 -16.81 -25.39 -17.06
C VAL A 39 -18.14 -26.05 -17.44
N ARG A 40 -18.66 -25.78 -18.65
CA ARG A 40 -19.89 -26.41 -19.12
C ARG A 40 -19.75 -27.93 -19.20
N LYS A 41 -18.69 -28.45 -19.83
CA LYS A 41 -18.46 -29.90 -19.92
C LYS A 41 -18.28 -30.56 -18.55
N ASN A 42 -17.63 -29.89 -17.60
CA ASN A 42 -17.48 -30.40 -16.24
C ASN A 42 -18.83 -30.51 -15.51
N LEU A 43 -19.74 -29.55 -15.74
CA LEU A 43 -21.08 -29.57 -15.18
C LEU A 43 -21.95 -30.65 -15.86
N GLU A 44 -21.88 -30.77 -17.19
CA GLU A 44 -22.56 -31.81 -17.97
C GLU A 44 -22.14 -33.23 -17.51
N ALA A 45 -20.85 -33.45 -17.25
CA ALA A 45 -20.32 -34.71 -16.73
C ALA A 45 -20.89 -35.08 -15.33
N ARG A 46 -21.42 -34.09 -14.61
CA ARG A 46 -22.08 -34.25 -13.30
C ARG A 46 -23.61 -34.28 -13.41
N GLY A 47 -24.15 -34.33 -14.63
CA GLY A 47 -25.59 -34.34 -14.91
C GLY A 47 -26.26 -32.97 -14.81
N VAL A 48 -25.48 -31.88 -14.89
CA VAL A 48 -25.99 -30.50 -14.80
C VAL A 48 -25.83 -29.82 -16.16
N GLU A 49 -26.95 -29.62 -16.86
CA GLU A 49 -26.98 -28.79 -18.07
C GLU A 49 -27.08 -27.31 -17.70
N VAL A 50 -26.24 -26.48 -18.32
CA VAL A 50 -26.19 -25.04 -18.06
C VAL A 50 -25.92 -24.23 -19.33
N ASP A 51 -26.59 -23.09 -19.45
CA ASP A 51 -26.34 -22.13 -20.52
C ASP A 51 -24.99 -21.39 -20.31
N PRO A 52 -24.13 -21.28 -21.34
CA PRO A 52 -22.94 -20.43 -21.31
C PRO A 52 -23.15 -19.01 -20.76
N VAL A 53 -24.31 -18.41 -20.97
CA VAL A 53 -24.66 -17.08 -20.44
C VAL A 53 -24.71 -17.10 -18.91
N LEU A 54 -25.34 -18.12 -18.31
CA LEU A 54 -25.41 -18.24 -16.85
C LEU A 54 -24.03 -18.44 -16.23
N ILE A 55 -23.15 -19.18 -16.90
CA ILE A 55 -21.74 -19.36 -16.47
C ILE A 55 -21.04 -17.99 -16.41
N LYS A 56 -21.13 -17.20 -17.48
CA LYS A 56 -20.51 -15.87 -17.57
C LYS A 56 -21.06 -14.90 -16.51
N ASP A 57 -22.37 -14.83 -16.35
CA ASP A 57 -23.01 -13.96 -15.37
C ASP A 57 -22.63 -14.34 -13.93
N THR A 58 -22.64 -15.63 -13.63
CA THR A 58 -22.23 -16.14 -12.32
C THR A 58 -20.76 -15.84 -12.04
N TRP A 59 -19.89 -15.98 -13.06
CA TRP A 59 -18.48 -15.63 -12.96
C TRP A 59 -18.30 -14.15 -12.64
N HIS A 60 -18.96 -13.25 -13.37
CA HIS A 60 -18.86 -11.82 -13.14
C HIS A 60 -19.23 -11.43 -11.70
N GLN A 61 -20.28 -12.04 -11.15
CA GLN A 61 -20.69 -11.80 -9.77
C GLN A 61 -19.66 -12.33 -8.76
N LEU A 62 -19.16 -13.54 -8.95
CA LEU A 62 -18.15 -14.16 -8.09
C LEU A 62 -16.83 -13.39 -8.11
N TYR A 63 -16.36 -13.05 -9.30
CA TYR A 63 -15.14 -12.27 -9.50
C TYR A 63 -15.26 -10.90 -8.83
N ARG A 64 -16.38 -10.18 -9.03
CA ARG A 64 -16.59 -8.88 -8.41
C ARG A 64 -16.52 -8.97 -6.88
N ARG A 65 -17.13 -9.99 -6.28
CA ARG A 65 -17.04 -10.23 -4.83
C ARG A 65 -15.60 -10.47 -4.40
N HIS A 66 -14.89 -11.36 -5.09
CA HIS A 66 -13.49 -11.68 -4.78
C HIS A 66 -12.57 -10.46 -4.91
N PHE A 67 -12.69 -9.71 -6.00
CA PHE A 67 -11.95 -8.48 -6.24
C PHE A 67 -12.17 -7.46 -5.11
N LEU A 68 -13.43 -7.22 -4.71
CA LEU A 68 -13.75 -6.31 -3.63
C LEU A 68 -13.21 -6.80 -2.28
N GLN A 69 -13.23 -8.11 -2.02
CA GLN A 69 -12.65 -8.70 -0.82
C GLN A 69 -11.12 -8.53 -0.77
N LYS A 70 -10.43 -8.78 -1.89
CA LYS A 70 -8.98 -8.59 -2.03
C LYS A 70 -8.59 -7.12 -1.87
N ALA A 71 -9.33 -6.21 -2.51
CA ALA A 71 -9.13 -4.77 -2.37
C ALA A 71 -9.34 -4.30 -0.91
N LEU A 72 -10.40 -4.75 -0.25
CA LEU A 72 -10.65 -4.41 1.16
C LEU A 72 -9.57 -4.97 2.09
N PHE A 73 -9.09 -6.18 1.83
CA PHE A 73 -7.96 -6.75 2.56
C PHE A 73 -6.69 -5.90 2.39
N HIS A 74 -6.38 -5.51 1.15
CA HIS A 74 -5.25 -4.64 0.84
C HIS A 74 -5.36 -3.27 1.53
N CYS A 75 -6.54 -2.63 1.50
CA CYS A 75 -6.77 -1.39 2.24
C CYS A 75 -6.52 -1.54 3.75
N ASN A 76 -6.93 -2.67 4.34
CA ASN A 76 -6.68 -2.95 5.75
C ASN A 76 -5.20 -3.17 6.07
N LEU A 77 -4.45 -3.83 5.18
CA LEU A 77 -3.01 -3.96 5.29
C LEU A 77 -2.33 -2.59 5.23
N CYS A 78 -2.65 -1.77 4.23
CA CYS A 78 -2.15 -0.40 4.10
C CYS A 78 -2.43 0.43 5.36
N ARG A 79 -3.66 0.37 5.90
CA ARG A 79 -4.04 1.08 7.13
C ARG A 79 -3.21 0.65 8.33
N ARG A 80 -2.97 -0.65 8.50
CA ARG A 80 -2.10 -1.16 9.57
C ARG A 80 -0.64 -0.73 9.36
N GLY A 81 -0.15 -0.83 8.12
CA GLY A 81 1.19 -0.39 7.74
C GLY A 81 1.46 1.07 8.04
N PHE A 82 0.50 1.94 7.77
CA PHE A 82 0.59 3.36 8.12
C PHE A 82 0.87 3.57 9.62
N HIS A 83 0.19 2.83 10.50
CA HIS A 83 0.42 2.91 11.94
C HIS A 83 1.79 2.38 12.38
N TYR A 84 2.32 1.34 11.73
CA TYR A 84 3.68 0.87 12.00
C TYR A 84 4.73 1.93 11.67
N TYR A 85 4.60 2.55 10.49
CA TYR A 85 5.49 3.60 10.03
C TYR A 85 5.45 4.87 10.90
N GLN A 86 4.29 5.23 11.44
CA GLN A 86 4.16 6.31 12.42
C GLN A 86 4.97 6.05 13.71
N ARG A 87 5.12 4.79 14.11
CA ARG A 87 5.88 4.39 15.30
C ARG A 87 7.36 4.13 15.02
N HIS A 88 7.84 4.50 13.83
CA HIS A 88 9.20 4.23 13.35
C HIS A 88 9.60 2.75 13.32
N PHE A 89 8.61 1.84 13.32
CA PHE A 89 8.88 0.42 13.16
C PHE A 89 9.06 0.14 11.68
N VAL A 90 10.33 -0.01 11.27
CA VAL A 90 10.72 -0.36 9.90
C VAL A 90 10.92 -1.86 9.87
N ASP A 91 9.85 -2.60 10.11
CA ASP A 91 9.89 -4.04 9.94
C ASP A 91 8.74 -4.46 9.05
N SER A 92 9.06 -5.43 8.21
CA SER A 92 8.17 -6.15 7.31
C SER A 92 7.80 -5.49 5.98
N GLU A 93 7.97 -6.31 4.95
CA GLU A 93 7.48 -6.33 3.57
C GLU A 93 6.02 -5.85 3.41
N LEU A 94 5.73 -4.60 3.76
CA LEU A 94 4.41 -4.03 3.53
C LEU A 94 4.24 -3.77 2.03
N GLU A 95 3.38 -4.54 1.39
CA GLU A 95 2.98 -4.36 -0.02
C GLU A 95 2.00 -3.18 -0.20
N CYS A 96 2.33 -2.00 0.34
CA CYS A 96 1.56 -0.79 0.14
C CYS A 96 2.46 0.36 -0.32
N ASN A 97 2.67 0.43 -1.63
CA ASN A 97 3.60 1.37 -2.26
C ASN A 97 3.36 2.83 -1.85
N ASP A 98 2.10 3.27 -1.82
CA ASP A 98 1.76 4.66 -1.47
C ASP A 98 2.18 5.00 -0.03
N VAL A 99 1.83 4.15 0.94
CA VAL A 99 2.17 4.36 2.36
C VAL A 99 3.69 4.40 2.55
N VAL A 100 4.42 3.47 1.92
CA VAL A 100 5.88 3.42 1.98
C VAL A 100 6.50 4.68 1.34
N LEU A 101 6.01 5.09 0.18
CA LEU A 101 6.49 6.27 -0.54
C LEU A 101 6.31 7.54 0.29
N PHE A 102 5.10 7.81 0.77
CA PHE A 102 4.81 9.00 1.56
C PHE A 102 5.62 9.03 2.86
N TRP A 103 5.77 7.88 3.53
CA TRP A 103 6.61 7.80 4.72
C TRP A 103 8.09 8.13 4.42
N ARG A 104 8.64 7.59 3.32
CA ARG A 104 10.02 7.88 2.90
C ARG A 104 10.22 9.38 2.61
N ILE A 105 9.29 10.00 1.90
CA ILE A 105 9.33 11.45 1.60
C ILE A 105 9.26 12.26 2.90
N GLN A 106 8.28 11.97 3.77
CA GLN A 106 8.12 12.67 5.03
C GLN A 106 9.37 12.56 5.92
N ARG A 107 9.96 11.36 6.01
CA ARG A 107 11.19 11.12 6.76
C ARG A 107 12.37 11.91 6.18
N MET A 108 12.52 11.88 4.86
CA MET A 108 13.59 12.62 4.18
C MET A 108 13.46 14.12 4.42
N LEU A 109 12.25 14.68 4.28
CA LEU A 109 11.97 16.09 4.57
C LEU A 109 12.29 16.44 6.03
N GLY A 110 11.92 15.58 6.99
CA GLY A 110 12.21 15.77 8.41
C GLY A 110 13.72 15.79 8.72
N ILE A 111 14.48 14.86 8.14
CA ILE A 111 15.94 14.81 8.30
C ILE A 111 16.57 16.06 7.69
N THR A 112 16.22 16.39 6.44
CA THR A 112 16.76 17.55 5.73
C THR A 112 16.48 18.86 6.47
N ALA A 113 15.25 19.06 6.95
CA ALA A 113 14.88 20.25 7.72
C ALA A 113 15.68 20.37 9.02
N ASN A 114 15.91 19.26 9.72
CA ASN A 114 16.72 19.25 10.94
C ASN A 114 18.19 19.54 10.65
N THR A 115 18.76 18.95 9.60
CA THR A 115 20.14 19.22 9.17
C THR A 115 20.33 20.68 8.78
N LEU A 116 19.41 21.25 7.99
CA LEU A 116 19.46 22.67 7.62
C LEU A 116 19.37 23.60 8.84
N ARG A 117 18.50 23.28 9.80
CA ARG A 117 18.41 24.04 11.05
C ARG A 117 19.73 24.00 11.82
N GLN A 118 20.35 22.84 11.93
CA GLN A 118 21.66 22.69 12.58
C GLN A 118 22.76 23.46 11.83
N GLN A 119 22.78 23.41 10.50
CA GLN A 119 23.74 24.15 9.68
C GLN A 119 23.63 25.66 9.93
N LEU A 120 22.41 26.21 9.90
CA LEU A 120 22.17 27.63 10.17
C LEU A 120 22.62 28.02 11.58
N THR A 121 22.15 27.31 12.60
CA THR A 121 22.53 27.60 14.00
C THR A 121 24.04 27.55 14.19
N ASN A 122 24.71 26.52 13.67
CA ASN A 122 26.16 26.38 13.79
C ASN A 122 26.92 27.49 13.05
N THR A 123 26.39 27.97 11.92
CA THR A 123 26.99 29.07 11.17
C THR A 123 26.87 30.38 11.95
N GLU A 124 25.70 30.63 12.53
CA GLU A 124 25.44 31.81 13.35
C GLU A 124 26.26 31.83 14.65
N VAL A 125 26.40 30.69 15.33
CA VAL A 125 27.25 30.56 16.51
C VAL A 125 28.70 30.91 16.20
N ARG A 126 29.28 30.33 15.13
CA ARG A 126 30.66 30.61 14.72
C ARG A 126 30.87 32.09 14.34
N ARG A 127 29.88 32.71 13.69
CA ARG A 127 29.89 34.14 13.36
C ARG A 127 29.92 35.00 14.62
N LEU A 128 29.07 34.70 15.60
CA LEU A 128 29.01 35.43 16.87
C LEU A 128 30.30 35.28 17.67
N GLU A 129 30.85 34.07 17.77
CA GLU A 129 32.13 33.82 18.44
C GLU A 129 33.26 34.68 17.85
N LYS A 130 33.32 34.77 16.51
CA LYS A 130 34.29 35.61 15.81
C LYS A 130 34.11 37.09 16.16
N ASN A 131 32.88 37.60 16.09
CA ASN A 131 32.59 39.00 16.39
C ASN A 131 32.94 39.36 17.85
N VAL A 132 32.60 38.48 18.80
CA VAL A 132 32.94 38.67 20.23
C VAL A 132 34.45 38.72 20.42
N LYS A 133 35.19 37.82 19.77
CA LYS A 133 36.65 37.80 19.84
C LYS A 133 37.28 39.08 19.30
N GLU A 134 36.81 39.57 18.15
CA GLU A 134 37.29 40.82 17.55
C GLU A 134 37.06 42.03 18.47
N VAL A 135 35.86 42.15 19.05
CA VAL A 135 35.53 43.23 20.00
C VAL A 135 36.42 43.17 21.24
N LEU A 136 36.64 41.98 21.81
CA LEU A 136 37.51 41.80 22.97
C LEU A 136 38.97 42.19 22.67
N GLU A 137 39.48 41.81 21.50
CA GLU A 137 40.82 42.20 21.07
C GLU A 137 40.95 43.72 20.92
N ASP A 138 39.93 44.39 20.38
CA ASP A 138 39.91 45.85 20.24
C ASP A 138 39.86 46.57 21.59
N PHE A 139 39.09 46.09 22.56
CA PHE A 139 39.12 46.61 23.94
C PHE A 139 40.50 46.44 24.57
N GLY A 140 41.13 45.28 24.41
CA GLY A 140 42.49 45.03 24.90
C GLY A 140 43.52 45.98 24.29
N ARG A 141 43.43 46.28 22.99
CA ARG A 141 44.29 47.27 22.31
C ARG A 141 44.03 48.69 22.81
N THR A 142 42.77 49.05 23.03
CA THR A 142 42.37 50.39 23.48
C THR A 142 42.79 50.66 24.93
N ALA A 143 42.67 49.67 25.81
CA ALA A 143 43.16 49.75 27.18
C ALA A 143 44.69 49.94 27.22
N ARG A 144 45.42 49.23 26.35
CA ARG A 144 46.88 49.36 26.25
C ARG A 144 47.31 50.75 25.75
N ARG A 145 46.54 51.38 24.85
CA ARG A 145 46.80 52.73 24.34
C ARG A 145 46.49 53.86 25.33
N LYS A 146 45.65 53.64 26.34
CA LYS A 146 45.31 54.65 27.37
C LYS A 146 46.25 54.64 28.58
N CYS A 147 47.08 53.60 28.74
CA CYS A 147 48.09 53.49 29.80
C CYS A 147 49.53 53.84 29.33
N SER A 148 49.68 54.46 28.16
CA SER A 148 50.89 55.15 27.70
C SER A 148 50.58 56.63 27.54
#